data_AF-A0A957EEJ5-F1
#
_entry.id   AF-A0A957EEJ5-F1
#
_cell.length_a   1.000
_cell.length_b   1.000
_cell.length_c   1.000
_cell.angle_alpha   90.00
_cell.angle_beta   90.00
_cell.angle_gamma   90.00
#
_symmetry.space_group_name_H-M   'P 1'
#
loop_
_entity.id
_entity.type
_entity.pdbx_description
1 polymer ?
#
loop_
_entity_poly.entity_id
_entity_poly.type
_entity_poly.pdbx_seq_one_letter_code
_entity_poly.pdbx_strand_id
1 'polypeptide(L)'
;KQFTVFQFRWSPDGKFIAFAAPPNPDMGILEKSRLYQIELSTFQLQPLTPPGYLTPAYSPDGRFLFCLQFGEKYYQSEKPYLIDLQSGERKPIPTDWEENIAPLAWVDEGVLFTAVHRTSMHFYRLDTTSGTVTQLSPNLDEGWLTFGHMASVQKDGRFAAVVMENGRQLGEVILLNLQTGEWRNLTNLSETVADWQLGEPEAYQWHSSDGTAVEGVLTKPVDFDPQKKYPLLVAIHGGPSWASLLQKIARYDRRLYPLPLWTAKEAIILQPNYRGSIGYGAAFQAHNVRNLGLGDYDDIISGVDALIAEGWVDGDRVGSMGWSQGGYISMFISTYSDRFKAISAGAGISNWMTYYVNTDVHPFTRHYLEATPWDEMEIYAQTSPMTYIKTAQTPTLVQHGRNDARVPLPNAYELYQGLRDMNVPARLVTYPGMGHGPSKPRQSRQIMQDNLDWFNKWIWGEAVEVVKRPCYIGYGSPAQLKELRHWAIRDEADCFALSSDGLVAPEQADAPVEFALPEAAKLAEKIGQQLADLNYSKLILYSEKVTERPFAQTVLGCLHLAAAQAGGLKVVHEEVWEGNAKTIVIGPKTKRSTVLTEAKLPSV
;
A
#
# COMPACT_ATOMS: atom_id res chain seq x y z
N LYS A 1 7.01 -32.40 12.85
CA LYS A 1 7.65 -31.27 12.12
C LYS A 1 6.66 -30.12 12.11
N GLN A 2 7.08 -28.90 12.46
CA GLN A 2 6.26 -27.72 12.21
C GLN A 2 6.53 -27.26 10.77
N PHE A 3 5.49 -27.07 9.97
CA PHE A 3 5.60 -26.54 8.61
C PHE A 3 5.03 -25.13 8.60
N THR A 4 5.68 -24.24 7.86
CA THR A 4 5.02 -23.03 7.36
C THR A 4 4.42 -23.39 6.01
N VAL A 5 3.10 -23.34 5.87
CA VAL A 5 2.40 -23.68 4.62
C VAL A 5 1.91 -22.40 3.96
N PHE A 6 2.37 -22.13 2.74
CA PHE A 6 1.98 -20.93 1.98
C PHE A 6 0.84 -21.21 1.01
N GLN A 7 0.81 -22.41 0.43
CA GLN A 7 -0.15 -22.82 -0.59
C GLN A 7 -0.44 -24.31 -0.43
N PHE A 8 -1.69 -24.71 -0.70
CA PHE A 8 -2.07 -26.12 -0.72
C PHE A 8 -3.18 -26.38 -1.74
N ARG A 9 -3.32 -27.64 -2.14
CA ARG A 9 -4.40 -28.18 -2.98
C ARG A 9 -4.79 -29.57 -2.53
N TRP A 10 -6.09 -29.83 -2.56
CA TRP A 10 -6.66 -31.16 -2.36
C TRP A 10 -6.53 -31.98 -3.64
N SER A 11 -6.28 -33.28 -3.52
CA SER A 11 -6.43 -34.20 -4.65
C SER A 11 -7.91 -34.30 -5.07
N PRO A 12 -8.20 -34.60 -6.35
CA PRO A 12 -9.58 -34.70 -6.84
C PRO A 12 -10.45 -35.73 -6.09
N ASP A 13 -9.83 -36.80 -5.58
CA ASP A 13 -10.49 -37.84 -4.79
C ASP A 13 -10.58 -37.52 -3.29
N GLY A 14 -10.04 -36.38 -2.86
CA GLY A 14 -10.05 -35.92 -1.47
C GLY A 14 -9.18 -36.73 -0.50
N LYS A 15 -8.31 -37.62 -0.99
CA LYS A 15 -7.46 -38.47 -0.14
C LYS A 15 -6.13 -37.84 0.24
N PHE A 16 -5.66 -36.86 -0.53
CA PHE A 16 -4.36 -36.24 -0.34
C PHE A 16 -4.45 -34.72 -0.33
N ILE A 17 -3.47 -34.08 0.32
CA ILE A 17 -3.21 -32.65 0.19
C ILE A 17 -1.76 -32.47 -0.26
N ALA A 18 -1.56 -31.81 -1.41
CA ALA A 18 -0.26 -31.29 -1.82
C ALA A 18 -0.09 -29.87 -1.29
N PHE A 19 1.09 -29.55 -0.76
CA PHE A 19 1.35 -28.22 -0.21
C PHE A 19 2.80 -27.79 -0.35
N ALA A 20 3.00 -26.48 -0.51
CA ALA A 20 4.31 -25.84 -0.53
C ALA A 20 4.70 -25.41 0.89
N ALA A 21 5.88 -25.84 1.33
CA ALA A 21 6.41 -25.48 2.63
C ALA A 21 7.91 -25.13 2.56
N PRO A 22 8.28 -23.85 2.79
CA PRO A 22 9.65 -23.48 3.07
C PRO A 22 10.09 -23.92 4.47
N PRO A 23 11.41 -23.89 4.74
CA PRO A 23 11.95 -24.35 6.02
C PRO A 23 11.41 -23.61 7.26
N ASN A 24 11.03 -22.34 7.10
CA ASN A 24 10.51 -21.45 8.14
C ASN A 24 9.67 -20.31 7.46
N PRO A 25 9.03 -19.39 8.22
CA PRO A 25 8.20 -18.34 7.63
C PRO A 25 8.95 -17.13 7.07
N ASP A 26 10.29 -17.11 7.12
CA ASP A 26 11.10 -15.98 6.65
C ASP A 26 11.01 -15.86 5.12
N MET A 27 10.72 -14.65 4.65
CA MET A 27 10.53 -14.39 3.22
C MET A 27 11.81 -14.59 2.40
N GLY A 28 12.98 -14.33 2.99
CA GLY A 28 14.28 -14.54 2.36
C GLY A 28 14.65 -16.00 2.08
N ILE A 29 13.83 -16.98 2.50
CA ILE A 29 14.06 -18.40 2.21
C ILE A 29 12.90 -19.08 1.47
N LEU A 30 11.94 -18.29 0.95
CA LEU A 30 10.81 -18.82 0.21
C LEU A 30 11.24 -19.65 -1.01
N GLU A 31 12.33 -19.25 -1.68
CA GLU A 31 12.97 -19.99 -2.78
C GLU A 31 13.42 -21.42 -2.37
N LYS A 32 13.56 -21.70 -1.07
CA LYS A 32 13.88 -23.03 -0.54
C LYS A 32 12.63 -23.86 -0.25
N SER A 33 11.46 -23.40 -0.69
CA SER A 33 10.19 -24.14 -0.60
C SER A 33 10.28 -25.51 -1.25
N ARG A 34 9.65 -26.49 -0.62
CA ARG A 34 9.49 -27.84 -1.15
C ARG A 34 8.00 -28.19 -1.23
N LEU A 35 7.62 -28.96 -2.26
CA LEU A 35 6.30 -29.57 -2.32
C LEU A 35 6.28 -30.88 -1.54
N TYR A 36 5.25 -31.02 -0.71
CA TYR A 36 4.93 -32.21 0.04
C TYR A 36 3.54 -32.69 -0.33
N GLN A 37 3.28 -33.98 -0.10
CA GLN A 37 1.95 -34.57 -0.12
C GLN A 37 1.71 -35.28 1.21
N ILE A 38 0.53 -35.07 1.78
CA ILE A 38 0.06 -35.81 2.95
C ILE A 38 -1.16 -36.66 2.57
N GLU A 39 -1.14 -37.93 2.95
CA GLU A 39 -2.31 -38.82 2.88
C GLU A 39 -3.19 -38.62 4.12
N LEU A 40 -4.49 -38.39 3.94
CA LEU A 40 -5.36 -37.99 5.06
C LEU A 40 -5.83 -39.15 5.95
N SER A 41 -5.82 -40.38 5.43
CA SER A 41 -6.19 -41.58 6.19
C SER A 41 -5.08 -41.99 7.17
N THR A 42 -3.81 -41.80 6.80
CA THR A 42 -2.63 -42.26 7.55
C THR A 42 -1.82 -41.12 8.16
N PHE A 43 -2.04 -39.89 7.69
CA PHE A 43 -1.17 -38.73 7.93
C PHE A 43 0.29 -38.96 7.49
N GLN A 44 0.52 -39.93 6.60
CA GLN A 44 1.84 -40.16 6.03
C GLN A 44 2.22 -39.00 5.12
N LEU A 45 3.43 -38.47 5.34
CA LEU A 45 3.96 -37.32 4.63
C LEU A 45 5.09 -37.74 3.68
N GLN A 46 5.01 -37.33 2.42
CA GLN A 46 6.01 -37.58 1.39
C GLN A 46 6.49 -36.27 0.74
N PRO A 47 7.81 -36.04 0.59
CA PRO A 47 8.31 -34.97 -0.27
C PRO A 47 8.11 -35.34 -1.76
N LEU A 48 7.61 -34.42 -2.56
CA LEU A 48 7.44 -34.59 -4.01
C LEU A 48 8.58 -33.97 -4.82
N THR A 49 9.27 -32.98 -4.27
CA THR A 49 10.34 -32.24 -4.96
C THR A 49 11.57 -32.06 -4.08
N PRO A 50 12.73 -31.70 -4.64
CA PRO A 50 13.76 -30.97 -3.89
C PRO A 50 13.25 -29.55 -3.51
N PRO A 51 14.01 -28.77 -2.72
CA PRO A 51 13.78 -27.33 -2.56
C PRO A 51 13.75 -26.61 -3.91
N GLY A 52 13.04 -25.48 -4.01
CA GLY A 52 12.91 -24.69 -5.23
C GLY A 52 11.54 -24.70 -5.89
N TYR A 53 10.51 -25.30 -5.28
CA TYR A 53 9.21 -25.51 -5.93
C TYR A 53 8.03 -25.00 -5.09
N LEU A 54 7.01 -24.49 -5.79
CA LEU A 54 5.79 -23.96 -5.22
C LEU A 54 4.56 -24.26 -6.10
N THR A 55 3.41 -23.76 -5.66
CA THR A 55 2.16 -23.71 -6.43
C THR A 55 1.71 -25.07 -6.98
N PRO A 56 1.44 -26.06 -6.11
CA PRO A 56 0.95 -27.36 -6.55
C PRO A 56 -0.45 -27.24 -7.17
N ALA A 57 -0.72 -27.96 -8.26
CA ALA A 57 -2.06 -28.13 -8.84
C ALA A 57 -2.22 -29.55 -9.40
N TYR A 58 -3.24 -30.29 -8.96
CA TYR A 58 -3.51 -31.65 -9.42
C TYR A 58 -4.18 -31.65 -10.79
N SER A 59 -3.85 -32.62 -11.64
CA SER A 59 -4.65 -32.96 -12.82
C SER A 59 -6.05 -33.45 -12.42
N PRO A 60 -7.05 -33.35 -13.31
CA PRO A 60 -8.41 -33.81 -13.02
C PRO A 60 -8.53 -35.27 -12.57
N ASP A 61 -7.68 -36.14 -13.12
CA ASP A 61 -7.59 -37.57 -12.76
C ASP A 61 -6.73 -37.85 -11.52
N GLY A 62 -6.05 -36.82 -10.98
CA GLY A 62 -5.17 -36.93 -9.81
C GLY A 62 -3.84 -37.64 -10.08
N ARG A 63 -3.53 -38.01 -11.34
CA ARG A 63 -2.29 -38.72 -11.70
C ARG A 63 -1.07 -37.79 -11.70
N PHE A 64 -1.25 -36.54 -12.10
CA PHE A 64 -0.16 -35.58 -12.27
C PHE A 64 -0.30 -34.40 -11.30
N LEU A 65 0.84 -33.78 -11.00
CA LEU A 65 0.92 -32.52 -10.29
C LEU A 65 1.71 -31.50 -11.09
N PHE A 66 1.07 -30.38 -11.41
CA PHE A 66 1.71 -29.18 -11.94
C PHE A 66 2.34 -28.42 -10.79
N CYS A 67 3.51 -27.84 -11.04
CA CYS A 67 4.18 -26.96 -10.11
C CYS A 67 5.07 -25.95 -10.83
N LEU A 68 5.43 -24.89 -10.11
CA LEU A 68 6.38 -23.89 -10.57
C LEU A 68 7.71 -24.05 -9.84
N GLN A 69 8.81 -23.97 -10.58
CA GLN A 69 10.15 -23.88 -10.04
C GLN A 69 10.59 -22.42 -10.01
N PHE A 70 11.11 -21.96 -8.88
CA PHE A 70 11.72 -20.64 -8.78
C PHE A 70 12.84 -20.45 -9.82
N GLY A 71 12.91 -19.26 -10.41
CA GLY A 71 14.11 -18.82 -11.13
C GLY A 71 15.32 -18.77 -10.21
N GLU A 72 16.53 -18.80 -10.77
CA GLU A 72 17.76 -18.69 -9.97
C GLU A 72 17.92 -17.29 -9.36
N LYS A 73 17.28 -16.29 -9.97
CA LYS A 73 17.30 -14.89 -9.58
C LYS A 73 15.88 -14.35 -9.54
N TYR A 74 15.65 -13.29 -8.76
CA TYR A 74 14.32 -12.70 -8.59
C TYR A 74 13.74 -12.05 -9.86
N TYR A 75 14.61 -11.66 -10.80
CA TYR A 75 14.21 -11.11 -12.10
C TYR A 75 13.93 -12.18 -13.16
N GLN A 76 14.01 -13.47 -12.81
CA GLN A 76 13.72 -14.57 -13.71
C GLN A 76 12.36 -15.18 -13.38
N SER A 77 11.53 -15.36 -14.40
CA SER A 77 10.23 -16.01 -14.26
C SER A 77 10.35 -17.45 -13.79
N GLU A 78 9.33 -17.89 -13.06
CA GLU A 78 9.21 -19.27 -12.59
C GLU A 78 8.95 -20.22 -13.77
N LYS A 79 9.53 -21.43 -13.72
CA LYS A 79 9.41 -22.42 -14.80
C LYS A 79 8.36 -23.50 -14.48
N PRO A 80 7.48 -23.85 -15.44
CA PRO A 80 6.46 -24.88 -15.22
C PRO A 80 7.03 -26.30 -15.32
N TYR A 81 6.63 -27.15 -14.37
CA TYR A 81 7.00 -28.55 -14.28
C TYR A 81 5.78 -29.44 -14.09
N LEU A 82 5.90 -30.67 -14.56
CA LEU A 82 4.96 -31.76 -14.37
C LEU A 82 5.60 -32.87 -13.53
N ILE A 83 4.86 -33.37 -12.54
CA ILE A 83 5.24 -34.53 -11.74
C ILE A 83 4.23 -35.65 -12.01
N ASP A 84 4.67 -36.82 -12.46
CA ASP A 84 3.86 -38.03 -12.48
C ASP A 84 3.89 -38.63 -11.07
N LEU A 85 2.76 -38.64 -10.37
CA LEU A 85 2.66 -39.08 -8.98
C LEU A 85 2.74 -40.60 -8.83
N GLN A 86 2.60 -41.36 -9.92
CA GLN A 86 2.75 -42.82 -9.92
C GLN A 86 4.22 -43.21 -10.00
N SER A 87 4.99 -42.59 -10.90
CA SER A 87 6.41 -42.91 -11.10
C SER A 87 7.35 -42.06 -10.23
N GLY A 88 6.90 -40.90 -9.76
CA GLY A 88 7.72 -39.87 -9.12
C GLY A 88 8.58 -39.07 -10.10
N GLU A 89 8.41 -39.27 -11.41
CA GLU A 89 9.17 -38.57 -12.43
C GLU A 89 8.75 -37.09 -12.51
N ARG A 90 9.74 -36.19 -12.54
CA ARG A 90 9.54 -34.75 -12.68
C ARG A 90 10.17 -34.25 -13.98
N LYS A 91 9.40 -33.57 -14.82
CA LYS A 91 9.84 -33.05 -16.13
C LYS A 91 9.44 -31.58 -16.33
N PRO A 92 10.28 -30.75 -16.96
CA PRO A 92 9.87 -29.41 -17.36
C PRO A 92 8.80 -29.50 -18.46
N ILE A 93 7.85 -28.54 -18.49
CA ILE A 93 6.91 -28.40 -19.59
C ILE A 93 7.59 -27.55 -20.69
N PRO A 94 7.62 -28.00 -21.97
CA PRO A 94 8.40 -27.37 -23.03
C PRO A 94 7.68 -26.13 -23.60
N THR A 95 7.59 -25.06 -22.82
CA THR A 95 6.96 -23.79 -23.22
C THR A 95 7.99 -22.71 -23.51
N ASP A 96 7.67 -21.83 -24.46
CA ASP A 96 8.37 -20.58 -24.77
C ASP A 96 7.81 -19.38 -24.00
N TRP A 97 6.82 -19.60 -23.14
CA TRP A 97 6.20 -18.57 -22.33
C TRP A 97 7.18 -17.95 -21.33
N GLU A 98 7.38 -16.63 -21.43
CA GLU A 98 8.35 -15.90 -20.62
C GLU A 98 7.75 -15.22 -19.39
N GLU A 99 6.42 -15.03 -19.33
CA GLU A 99 5.77 -14.29 -18.25
C GLU A 99 5.47 -15.16 -17.03
N ASN A 100 5.34 -14.52 -15.87
CA ASN A 100 4.97 -15.22 -14.64
C ASN A 100 3.57 -15.88 -14.74
N ILE A 101 3.53 -17.17 -14.44
CA ILE A 101 2.30 -17.98 -14.44
C ILE A 101 1.67 -17.93 -13.05
N ALA A 102 0.45 -17.39 -12.93
CA ALA A 102 -0.35 -17.49 -11.71
C ALA A 102 -1.49 -18.51 -11.92
N PRO A 103 -1.29 -19.79 -11.58
CA PRO A 103 -2.21 -20.86 -11.92
C PRO A 103 -3.45 -20.86 -11.02
N LEU A 104 -4.56 -21.32 -11.60
CA LEU A 104 -5.90 -21.25 -11.02
C LEU A 104 -6.42 -22.66 -10.75
N ALA A 105 -6.51 -23.43 -11.83
CA ALA A 105 -7.12 -24.74 -11.87
C ALA A 105 -6.49 -25.54 -13.02
N TRP A 106 -6.59 -26.86 -12.95
CA TRP A 106 -6.26 -27.74 -14.05
C TRP A 106 -7.54 -28.41 -14.54
N VAL A 107 -7.82 -28.26 -15.83
CA VAL A 107 -8.94 -28.88 -16.55
C VAL A 107 -8.41 -29.92 -17.54
N ASP A 108 -9.28 -30.70 -18.20
CA ASP A 108 -8.83 -31.78 -19.08
C ASP A 108 -7.91 -31.28 -20.21
N GLU A 109 -8.13 -30.05 -20.69
CA GLU A 109 -7.35 -29.43 -21.75
C GLU A 109 -6.05 -28.75 -21.29
N GLY A 110 -5.77 -28.68 -19.98
CA GLY A 110 -4.53 -28.10 -19.46
C GLY A 110 -4.68 -27.20 -18.23
N VAL A 111 -3.58 -26.54 -17.86
CA VAL A 111 -3.53 -25.67 -16.68
C VAL A 111 -4.03 -24.28 -17.04
N LEU A 112 -5.07 -23.82 -16.36
CA LEU A 112 -5.59 -22.46 -16.46
C LEU A 112 -4.81 -21.52 -15.55
N PHE A 113 -4.40 -20.38 -16.07
CA PHE A 113 -3.60 -19.40 -15.32
C PHE A 113 -3.92 -17.96 -15.73
N THR A 114 -3.55 -17.01 -14.88
CA THR A 114 -3.49 -15.58 -15.26
C THR A 114 -2.04 -15.15 -15.41
N ALA A 115 -1.78 -14.24 -16.34
CA ALA A 115 -0.48 -13.60 -16.50
C ALA A 115 -0.67 -12.14 -16.93
N VAL A 116 0.28 -11.29 -16.53
CA VAL A 116 0.37 -9.92 -17.05
C VAL A 116 0.91 -9.98 -18.47
N HIS A 117 0.27 -9.26 -19.36
CA HIS A 117 0.77 -8.99 -20.69
C HIS A 117 0.59 -7.50 -20.94
N ARG A 118 1.70 -6.77 -20.99
CA ARG A 118 1.73 -5.31 -21.08
C ARG A 118 0.93 -4.67 -19.93
N THR A 119 0.05 -3.72 -20.22
CA THR A 119 -0.82 -3.04 -19.25
C THR A 119 -2.10 -3.82 -18.89
N SER A 120 -2.17 -5.11 -19.26
CA SER A 120 -3.34 -5.98 -19.07
C SER A 120 -2.97 -7.29 -18.36
N MET A 121 -3.97 -8.01 -17.85
CA MET A 121 -3.82 -9.29 -17.16
C MET A 121 -4.90 -10.25 -17.65
N HIS A 122 -4.49 -11.22 -18.45
CA HIS A 122 -5.39 -12.09 -19.18
C HIS A 122 -5.48 -13.48 -18.57
N PHE A 123 -6.48 -14.24 -19.05
CA PHE A 123 -6.68 -15.63 -18.71
C PHE A 123 -6.12 -16.51 -19.82
N TYR A 124 -5.31 -17.50 -19.46
CA TYR A 124 -4.60 -18.38 -20.38
C TYR A 124 -4.80 -19.85 -20.01
N ARG A 125 -4.51 -20.72 -20.97
CA ARG A 125 -4.39 -22.17 -20.80
C ARG A 125 -3.03 -22.64 -21.30
N LEU A 126 -2.33 -23.41 -20.48
CA LEU A 126 -1.11 -24.14 -20.84
C LEU A 126 -1.45 -25.61 -21.10
N ASP A 127 -1.22 -26.07 -22.33
CA ASP A 127 -1.18 -27.48 -22.65
C ASP A 127 0.09 -28.09 -22.05
N THR A 128 -0.05 -29.02 -21.11
CA THR A 128 1.08 -29.60 -20.37
C THR A 128 1.91 -30.59 -21.19
N THR A 129 1.40 -31.02 -22.36
CA THR A 129 2.08 -31.96 -23.26
C THR A 129 2.87 -31.21 -24.33
N SER A 130 2.21 -30.29 -25.04
CA SER A 130 2.86 -29.53 -26.12
C SER A 130 3.62 -28.30 -25.60
N GLY A 131 3.28 -27.80 -24.42
CA GLY A 131 3.79 -26.53 -23.88
C GLY A 131 3.14 -25.29 -24.50
N THR A 132 2.13 -25.47 -25.36
CA THR A 132 1.43 -24.37 -26.03
C THR A 132 0.59 -23.58 -25.04
N VAL A 133 0.74 -22.25 -25.06
CA VAL A 133 -0.11 -21.32 -24.31
C VAL A 133 -1.18 -20.73 -25.23
N THR A 134 -2.43 -20.72 -24.78
CA THR A 134 -3.57 -20.11 -25.49
C THR A 134 -4.26 -19.10 -24.59
N GLN A 135 -4.47 -17.88 -25.08
CA GLN A 135 -5.30 -16.89 -24.38
C GLN A 135 -6.78 -17.24 -24.52
N LEU A 136 -7.50 -17.28 -23.39
CA LEU A 136 -8.92 -17.61 -23.33
C LEU A 136 -9.81 -16.38 -23.11
N SER A 137 -9.30 -15.36 -22.42
CA SER A 137 -10.02 -14.09 -22.29
C SER A 137 -10.04 -13.34 -23.62
N PRO A 138 -11.10 -12.58 -23.93
CA PRO A 138 -11.14 -11.73 -25.12
C PRO A 138 -9.88 -10.88 -25.21
N ASN A 139 -9.38 -10.73 -26.43
CA ASN A 139 -8.48 -9.64 -26.74
C ASN A 139 -9.34 -8.39 -26.91
N LEU A 140 -9.73 -7.77 -25.79
CA LEU A 140 -10.21 -6.39 -25.84
C LEU A 140 -8.99 -5.55 -26.15
N ASP A 141 -9.10 -4.64 -27.14
CA ASP A 141 -7.97 -3.89 -27.68
C ASP A 141 -7.06 -3.33 -26.58
N GLU A 142 -7.60 -2.96 -25.40
CA GLU A 142 -6.81 -2.73 -24.19
C GLU A 142 -7.60 -3.05 -22.89
N GLY A 143 -6.90 -3.52 -21.85
CA GLY A 143 -7.30 -3.36 -20.44
C GLY A 143 -8.10 -4.47 -19.76
N TRP A 144 -8.12 -5.70 -20.28
CA TRP A 144 -8.74 -6.83 -19.55
C TRP A 144 -7.92 -7.21 -18.32
N LEU A 145 -8.53 -7.23 -17.13
CA LEU A 145 -7.83 -7.54 -15.88
C LEU A 145 -8.60 -8.56 -15.05
N THR A 146 -8.04 -9.75 -14.85
CA THR A 146 -8.57 -10.77 -13.93
C THR A 146 -7.53 -11.18 -12.90
N PHE A 147 -7.86 -11.14 -11.61
CA PHE A 147 -6.93 -11.57 -10.57
C PHE A 147 -7.14 -13.04 -10.23
N GLY A 148 -6.09 -13.86 -10.41
CA GLY A 148 -6.19 -15.31 -10.34
C GLY A 148 -6.75 -15.90 -9.05
N HIS A 149 -6.50 -15.30 -7.89
CA HIS A 149 -7.06 -15.80 -6.62
C HIS A 149 -8.58 -15.59 -6.47
N MET A 150 -9.23 -14.96 -7.44
CA MET A 150 -10.65 -14.63 -7.45
C MET A 150 -11.38 -15.32 -8.62
N ALA A 151 -10.93 -16.52 -9.00
CA ALA A 151 -11.54 -17.34 -10.03
C ALA A 151 -12.14 -18.63 -9.45
N SER A 152 -13.32 -19.01 -9.92
CA SER A 152 -13.92 -20.33 -9.71
C SER A 152 -14.23 -20.95 -11.06
N VAL A 153 -13.65 -22.11 -11.34
CA VAL A 153 -13.77 -22.79 -12.63
C VAL A 153 -14.73 -23.96 -12.48
N GLN A 154 -15.65 -24.11 -13.44
CA GLN A 154 -16.54 -25.27 -13.51
C GLN A 154 -15.72 -26.54 -13.75
N LYS A 155 -16.15 -27.66 -13.17
CA LYS A 155 -15.42 -28.94 -13.23
C LYS A 155 -15.10 -29.41 -14.66
N ASP A 156 -15.97 -29.15 -15.62
CA ASP A 156 -15.81 -29.50 -17.03
C ASP A 156 -14.97 -28.48 -17.83
N GLY A 157 -14.41 -27.47 -17.16
CA GLY A 157 -13.59 -26.44 -17.79
C GLY A 157 -14.34 -25.52 -18.76
N ARG A 158 -15.67 -25.58 -18.82
CA ARG A 158 -16.44 -24.81 -19.81
C ARG A 158 -16.62 -23.34 -19.41
N PHE A 159 -16.89 -23.10 -18.13
CA PHE A 159 -17.14 -21.76 -17.62
C PHE A 159 -16.24 -21.43 -16.43
N ALA A 160 -15.92 -20.15 -16.27
CA ALA A 160 -15.29 -19.59 -15.08
C ALA A 160 -16.08 -18.39 -14.57
N ALA A 161 -16.31 -18.33 -13.27
CA ALA A 161 -16.70 -17.11 -12.58
C ALA A 161 -15.42 -16.40 -12.11
N VAL A 162 -15.17 -15.17 -12.57
CA VAL A 162 -13.97 -14.41 -12.23
C VAL A 162 -14.32 -12.98 -11.84
N VAL A 163 -13.45 -12.31 -11.07
CA VAL A 163 -13.54 -10.86 -10.91
C VAL A 163 -12.72 -10.19 -12.01
N MET A 164 -13.40 -9.45 -12.88
CA MET A 164 -12.80 -8.72 -13.98
C MET A 164 -12.98 -7.22 -13.82
N GLU A 165 -11.92 -6.46 -14.03
CA GLU A 165 -11.93 -5.00 -14.14
C GLU A 165 -11.24 -4.54 -15.43
N ASN A 166 -11.46 -3.29 -15.82
CA ASN A 166 -10.76 -2.63 -16.92
C ASN A 166 -10.81 -1.10 -16.75
N GLY A 167 -10.36 -0.34 -17.75
CA GLY A 167 -10.40 1.12 -17.72
C GLY A 167 -11.81 1.74 -17.64
N ARG A 168 -12.85 0.96 -17.93
CA ARG A 168 -14.25 1.44 -18.05
C ARG A 168 -15.19 0.94 -16.95
N GLN A 169 -14.85 -0.16 -16.28
CA GLN A 169 -15.65 -0.72 -15.19
C GLN A 169 -14.81 -1.07 -13.96
N LEU A 170 -15.44 -1.04 -12.78
CA LEU A 170 -14.87 -1.57 -11.55
C LEU A 170 -14.78 -3.10 -11.62
N GLY A 171 -14.16 -3.72 -10.61
CA GLY A 171 -14.13 -5.17 -10.49
C GLY A 171 -15.53 -5.77 -10.37
N GLU A 172 -16.02 -6.37 -11.45
CA GLU A 172 -17.29 -7.09 -11.52
C GLU A 172 -17.07 -8.60 -11.46
N VAL A 173 -17.98 -9.33 -10.82
CA VAL A 173 -18.06 -10.77 -11.02
C VAL A 173 -18.63 -11.01 -12.40
N ILE A 174 -17.91 -11.74 -13.25
CA ILE A 174 -18.35 -12.12 -14.59
C ILE A 174 -18.45 -13.63 -14.71
N LEU A 175 -19.30 -14.09 -15.63
CA LEU A 175 -19.26 -15.45 -16.15
C LEU A 175 -18.54 -15.44 -17.49
N LEU A 176 -17.41 -16.13 -17.60
CA LEU A 176 -16.61 -16.31 -18.80
C LEU A 176 -16.79 -17.72 -19.36
N ASN A 177 -17.13 -17.84 -20.63
CA ASN A 177 -17.09 -19.09 -21.39
C ASN A 177 -15.65 -19.31 -21.89
N LEU A 178 -14.99 -20.32 -21.36
CA LEU A 178 -13.58 -20.62 -21.64
C LEU A 178 -13.36 -21.23 -23.04
N GLN A 179 -14.42 -21.67 -23.73
CA GLN A 179 -14.35 -22.21 -25.08
C GLN A 179 -14.53 -21.14 -26.15
N THR A 180 -15.40 -20.14 -25.91
CA THR A 180 -15.72 -19.10 -26.89
C THR A 180 -15.07 -17.74 -26.57
N GLY A 181 -14.60 -17.55 -25.34
CA GLY A 181 -14.15 -16.25 -24.82
C GLY A 181 -15.29 -15.28 -24.48
N GLU A 182 -16.55 -15.64 -24.75
CA GLU A 182 -17.70 -14.79 -24.44
C GLU A 182 -17.89 -14.66 -22.93
N TRP A 183 -18.32 -13.47 -22.48
CA TRP A 183 -18.54 -13.22 -21.06
C TRP A 183 -19.71 -12.28 -20.82
N ARG A 184 -20.21 -12.27 -19.58
CA ARG A 184 -21.22 -11.31 -19.12
C ARG A 184 -21.03 -10.97 -17.64
N ASN A 185 -21.36 -9.73 -17.28
CA ASN A 185 -21.42 -9.30 -15.89
C ASN A 185 -22.53 -10.04 -15.14
N LEU A 186 -22.23 -10.46 -13.91
CA LEU A 186 -23.18 -10.98 -12.92
C LEU A 186 -23.46 -9.95 -11.81
N THR A 187 -22.63 -8.91 -11.70
CA THR A 187 -22.76 -7.79 -10.78
C THR A 187 -22.74 -6.46 -11.54
N ASN A 188 -23.06 -5.36 -10.84
CA ASN A 188 -23.01 -4.00 -11.38
C ASN A 188 -22.50 -3.00 -10.34
N LEU A 189 -21.31 -3.24 -9.77
CA LEU A 189 -20.68 -2.32 -8.82
C LEU A 189 -20.31 -0.97 -9.47
N SER A 190 -20.08 -0.98 -10.78
CA SER A 190 -19.75 0.21 -11.58
C SER A 190 -20.85 1.27 -11.57
N GLU A 191 -22.09 0.88 -11.26
CA GLU A 191 -23.21 1.81 -11.05
C GLU A 191 -22.94 2.80 -9.91
N THR A 192 -22.17 2.40 -8.89
CA THR A 192 -21.86 3.25 -7.73
C THR A 192 -20.94 4.44 -8.05
N VAL A 193 -20.32 4.44 -9.22
CA VAL A 193 -19.42 5.51 -9.70
C VAL A 193 -19.84 6.01 -11.09
N ALA A 194 -21.06 5.71 -11.52
CA ALA A 194 -21.53 6.04 -12.87
C ALA A 194 -21.68 7.55 -13.10
N ASP A 195 -21.94 8.31 -12.04
CA ASP A 195 -22.05 9.77 -12.02
C ASP A 195 -20.73 10.48 -11.71
N TRP A 196 -19.65 9.73 -11.46
CA TRP A 196 -18.34 10.31 -11.18
C TRP A 196 -17.63 10.69 -12.47
N GLN A 197 -17.01 11.87 -12.48
CA GLN A 197 -16.14 12.32 -13.57
C GLN A 197 -14.76 11.68 -13.41
N LEU A 198 -14.60 10.48 -13.96
CA LEU A 198 -13.34 9.72 -13.94
C LEU A 198 -12.73 9.73 -15.34
N GLY A 199 -11.45 10.09 -15.44
CA GLY A 199 -10.69 9.96 -16.68
C GLY A 199 -10.59 8.50 -17.11
N GLU A 200 -10.59 8.23 -18.41
CA GLU A 200 -10.35 6.90 -18.94
C GLU A 200 -8.83 6.66 -19.03
N PRO A 201 -8.29 5.63 -18.36
CA PRO A 201 -6.89 5.25 -18.50
C PRO A 201 -6.65 4.61 -19.87
N GLU A 202 -5.54 4.97 -20.52
CA GLU A 202 -5.11 4.45 -21.83
C GLU A 202 -3.64 4.00 -21.78
N ALA A 203 -3.26 3.06 -22.64
CA ALA A 203 -1.86 2.71 -22.80
C ALA A 203 -1.10 3.88 -23.47
N TYR A 204 0.06 4.23 -22.93
CA TYR A 204 0.92 5.29 -23.47
C TYR A 204 2.34 4.76 -23.63
N GLN A 205 2.94 5.00 -24.80
CA GLN A 205 4.27 4.50 -25.15
C GLN A 205 5.21 5.64 -25.51
N TRP A 206 6.46 5.50 -25.10
CA TRP A 206 7.55 6.40 -25.45
C TRP A 206 8.85 5.60 -25.58
N HIS A 207 9.92 6.28 -25.98
CA HIS A 207 11.25 5.68 -26.03
C HIS A 207 12.13 6.29 -24.95
N SER A 208 12.83 5.43 -24.22
CA SER A 208 13.86 5.81 -23.28
C SER A 208 15.08 6.43 -23.97
N SER A 209 15.99 7.02 -23.21
CA SER A 209 17.18 7.71 -23.75
C SER A 209 18.10 6.78 -24.57
N ASP A 210 18.09 5.48 -24.27
CA ASP A 210 18.81 4.43 -25.00
C ASP A 210 18.01 3.79 -26.15
N GLY A 211 16.80 4.28 -26.43
CA GLY A 211 15.89 3.76 -27.45
C GLY A 211 15.03 2.57 -27.00
N THR A 212 15.11 2.14 -25.73
CA THR A 212 14.20 1.12 -25.20
C THR A 212 12.76 1.60 -25.27
N ALA A 213 11.86 0.80 -25.86
CA ALA A 213 10.44 1.11 -25.85
C ALA A 213 9.87 0.90 -24.44
N VAL A 214 9.25 1.94 -23.89
CA VAL A 214 8.62 1.91 -22.56
C VAL A 214 7.13 2.20 -22.73
N GLU A 215 6.32 1.54 -21.93
CA GLU A 215 4.88 1.73 -21.89
C GLU A 215 4.42 2.03 -20.47
N GLY A 216 3.27 2.67 -20.34
CA GLY A 216 2.61 2.87 -19.06
C GLY A 216 1.13 3.11 -19.24
N VAL A 217 0.47 3.46 -18.15
CA VAL A 217 -0.92 3.91 -18.15
C VAL A 217 -0.95 5.43 -18.01
N LEU A 218 -1.63 6.10 -18.94
CA LEU A 218 -1.87 7.54 -18.90
C LEU A 218 -3.34 7.77 -18.57
N THR A 219 -3.62 8.60 -17.57
CA THR A 219 -4.98 9.05 -17.26
C THR A 219 -5.05 10.56 -17.39
N LYS A 220 -5.90 11.04 -18.29
CA LYS A 220 -6.13 12.46 -18.54
C LYS A 220 -7.39 12.94 -17.79
N PRO A 221 -7.54 14.25 -17.53
CA PRO A 221 -8.81 14.83 -17.09
C PRO A 221 -9.94 14.51 -18.08
N VAL A 222 -11.19 14.42 -17.58
CA VAL A 222 -12.36 14.08 -18.43
C VAL A 222 -12.53 15.07 -19.58
N ASP A 223 -12.35 16.36 -19.31
CA ASP A 223 -12.48 17.45 -20.28
C ASP A 223 -11.12 17.88 -20.85
N PHE A 224 -10.25 16.90 -21.15
CA PHE A 224 -8.91 17.17 -21.67
C PHE A 224 -8.94 17.93 -23.00
N ASP A 225 -8.38 19.13 -22.98
CA ASP A 225 -8.07 19.97 -24.14
C ASP A 225 -6.55 19.92 -24.45
N PRO A 226 -6.13 19.40 -25.62
CA PRO A 226 -4.72 19.33 -26.01
C PRO A 226 -4.05 20.70 -26.21
N GLN A 227 -4.80 21.80 -26.24
CA GLN A 227 -4.26 23.16 -26.32
C GLN A 227 -3.89 23.74 -24.95
N LYS A 228 -4.31 23.09 -23.86
CA LYS A 228 -4.02 23.49 -22.48
C LYS A 228 -2.83 22.72 -21.91
N LYS A 229 -2.12 23.38 -21.00
CA LYS A 229 -1.03 22.83 -20.20
C LYS A 229 -1.55 22.37 -18.84
N TYR A 230 -1.23 21.15 -18.44
CA TYR A 230 -1.70 20.51 -17.22
C TYR A 230 -0.55 20.17 -16.27
N PRO A 231 -0.80 20.12 -14.95
CA PRO A 231 0.09 19.45 -14.01
C PRO A 231 0.27 17.99 -14.38
N LEU A 232 1.44 17.43 -14.09
CA LEU A 232 1.72 16.00 -14.24
C LEU A 232 2.04 15.40 -12.87
N LEU A 233 1.40 14.29 -12.53
CA LEU A 233 1.84 13.44 -11.42
C LEU A 233 2.25 12.07 -11.96
N VAL A 234 3.50 11.70 -11.71
CA VAL A 234 4.04 10.38 -12.07
C VAL A 234 3.88 9.44 -10.88
N ALA A 235 3.03 8.43 -10.99
CA ALA A 235 2.77 7.43 -9.96
C ALA A 235 3.48 6.11 -10.30
N ILE A 236 4.61 5.88 -9.65
CA ILE A 236 5.55 4.79 -9.96
C ILE A 236 5.22 3.57 -9.10
N HIS A 237 4.96 2.43 -9.74
CA HIS A 237 4.62 1.21 -9.02
C HIS A 237 5.82 0.59 -8.27
N GLY A 238 5.52 -0.17 -7.21
CA GLY A 238 6.51 -1.00 -6.50
C GLY A 238 6.93 -2.21 -7.32
N GLY A 239 7.91 -3.00 -6.86
CA GLY A 239 8.42 -4.14 -7.62
C GLY A 239 9.91 -4.38 -7.34
N PRO A 240 10.77 -4.51 -8.36
CA PRO A 240 10.53 -4.05 -9.73
C PRO A 240 9.66 -4.97 -10.58
N SER A 241 9.48 -6.24 -10.20
CA SER A 241 8.67 -7.22 -10.94
C SER A 241 7.15 -7.06 -10.70
N TRP A 242 6.61 -5.94 -11.15
CA TRP A 242 5.17 -5.63 -11.18
C TRP A 242 4.84 -4.80 -12.45
N ALA A 243 3.58 -4.38 -12.61
CA ALA A 243 3.15 -3.48 -13.68
C ALA A 243 1.96 -2.61 -13.24
N SER A 244 1.92 -1.39 -13.74
CA SER A 244 0.73 -0.55 -13.86
C SER A 244 -0.21 -1.11 -14.92
N LEU A 245 -1.50 -1.20 -14.56
CA LEU A 245 -2.53 -1.88 -15.34
C LEU A 245 -3.69 -0.92 -15.62
N LEU A 246 -4.38 -1.09 -16.75
CA LEU A 246 -5.49 -0.22 -17.17
C LEU A 246 -6.75 -0.43 -16.31
N GLN A 247 -6.81 0.32 -15.21
CA GLN A 247 -7.84 0.19 -14.18
C GLN A 247 -8.60 1.50 -14.02
N LYS A 248 -9.94 1.45 -14.07
CA LYS A 248 -10.79 2.64 -13.84
C LYS A 248 -10.48 3.33 -12.50
N ILE A 249 -10.28 2.53 -11.45
CA ILE A 249 -9.83 3.00 -10.14
C ILE A 249 -8.72 2.06 -9.67
N ALA A 250 -7.46 2.48 -9.86
CA ALA A 250 -6.27 1.70 -9.59
C ALA A 250 -6.29 0.99 -8.21
N ARG A 251 -6.32 -0.34 -8.19
CA ARG A 251 -6.68 -1.17 -7.03
C ARG A 251 -5.63 -1.17 -5.92
N TYR A 252 -4.35 -1.10 -6.30
CA TYR A 252 -3.21 -1.00 -5.39
C TYR A 252 -2.98 0.45 -4.98
N ASP A 253 -2.97 1.36 -5.94
CA ASP A 253 -2.73 2.79 -5.73
C ASP A 253 -3.83 3.44 -4.88
N ARG A 254 -5.12 3.03 -4.99
CA ARG A 254 -6.21 3.57 -4.16
C ARG A 254 -6.05 3.36 -2.64
N ARG A 255 -5.05 2.60 -2.20
CA ARG A 255 -4.71 2.48 -0.76
C ARG A 255 -3.69 3.52 -0.30
N LEU A 256 -3.09 4.24 -1.24
CA LEU A 256 -1.93 5.12 -1.05
C LEU A 256 -2.17 6.52 -1.67
N TYR A 257 -2.75 6.57 -2.87
CA TYR A 257 -2.83 7.72 -3.73
C TYR A 257 -4.27 7.97 -4.20
N PRO A 258 -4.85 9.15 -3.92
CA PRO A 258 -6.18 9.52 -4.38
C PRO A 258 -6.15 10.05 -5.83
N LEU A 259 -5.65 9.26 -6.79
CA LEU A 259 -5.46 9.68 -8.19
C LEU A 259 -6.70 10.36 -8.82
N PRO A 260 -7.94 9.85 -8.64
CA PRO A 260 -9.13 10.50 -9.17
C PRO A 260 -9.36 11.93 -8.70
N LEU A 261 -8.90 12.28 -7.48
CA LEU A 261 -9.03 13.65 -6.97
C LEU A 261 -8.09 14.59 -7.72
N TRP A 262 -6.90 14.14 -8.10
CA TRP A 262 -5.97 14.98 -8.87
C TRP A 262 -6.35 15.08 -10.34
N THR A 263 -6.89 14.03 -10.96
CA THR A 263 -7.44 14.14 -12.33
C THR A 263 -8.62 15.11 -12.36
N ALA A 264 -9.47 15.14 -11.32
CA ALA A 264 -10.52 16.13 -11.16
C ALA A 264 -9.99 17.56 -10.90
N LYS A 265 -8.73 17.68 -10.44
CA LYS A 265 -7.96 18.95 -10.35
C LYS A 265 -7.09 19.18 -11.59
N GLU A 266 -7.48 18.57 -12.71
CA GLU A 266 -6.88 18.70 -14.02
C GLU A 266 -5.43 18.19 -14.13
N ALA A 267 -4.97 17.32 -13.22
CA ALA A 267 -3.68 16.67 -13.41
C ALA A 267 -3.78 15.55 -14.46
N ILE A 268 -2.75 15.45 -15.28
CA ILE A 268 -2.43 14.22 -16.01
C ILE A 268 -1.71 13.28 -15.03
N ILE A 269 -2.06 12.00 -15.05
CA ILE A 269 -1.40 10.96 -14.27
C ILE A 269 -0.67 10.00 -15.22
N LEU A 270 0.64 9.85 -15.02
CA LEU A 270 1.44 8.84 -15.72
C LEU A 270 1.84 7.73 -14.74
N GLN A 271 1.53 6.49 -15.10
CA GLN A 271 1.89 5.29 -14.34
C GLN A 271 2.80 4.40 -15.21
N PRO A 272 4.12 4.62 -15.17
CA PRO A 272 5.06 3.99 -16.09
C PRO A 272 5.36 2.54 -15.70
N ASN A 273 5.49 1.65 -16.70
CA ASN A 273 6.08 0.32 -16.55
C ASN A 273 7.55 0.39 -16.96
N TYR A 274 8.36 0.92 -16.06
CA TYR A 274 9.81 1.08 -16.24
C TYR A 274 10.50 -0.28 -16.45
N ARG A 275 11.70 -0.27 -17.01
CA ARG A 275 12.52 -1.47 -17.21
C ARG A 275 12.62 -2.28 -15.91
N GLY A 276 12.42 -3.59 -16.01
CA GLY A 276 12.24 -4.45 -14.83
C GLY A 276 10.80 -4.84 -14.51
N SER A 277 9.82 -4.16 -15.10
CA SER A 277 8.40 -4.50 -15.00
C SER A 277 8.10 -5.84 -15.69
N ILE A 278 7.01 -6.49 -15.27
CA ILE A 278 6.50 -7.73 -15.89
C ILE A 278 5.53 -7.42 -17.04
N GLY A 279 5.29 -8.38 -17.93
CA GLY A 279 4.39 -8.22 -19.08
C GLY A 279 5.08 -7.82 -20.38
N TYR A 280 6.41 -7.71 -20.37
CA TYR A 280 7.24 -7.24 -21.50
C TYR A 280 8.38 -8.23 -21.84
N GLY A 281 8.30 -9.48 -21.37
CA GLY A 281 9.29 -10.52 -21.58
C GLY A 281 10.47 -10.48 -20.60
N ALA A 282 11.21 -11.59 -20.57
CA ALA A 282 12.28 -11.80 -19.59
C ALA A 282 13.46 -10.81 -19.77
N ALA A 283 13.72 -10.40 -21.01
CA ALA A 283 14.77 -9.43 -21.32
C ALA A 283 14.47 -8.04 -20.71
N PHE A 284 13.24 -7.55 -20.86
CA PHE A 284 12.82 -6.27 -20.29
C PHE A 284 12.85 -6.31 -18.76
N GLN A 285 12.43 -7.42 -18.16
CA GLN A 285 12.49 -7.62 -16.70
C GLN A 285 13.94 -7.62 -16.16
N ALA A 286 14.92 -8.04 -16.96
CA ALA A 286 16.33 -8.08 -16.56
C ALA A 286 17.09 -6.75 -16.80
N HIS A 287 16.50 -5.76 -17.46
CA HIS A 287 17.17 -4.50 -17.82
C HIS A 287 17.53 -3.59 -16.63
N ASN A 288 17.02 -3.89 -15.43
CA ASN A 288 17.40 -3.19 -14.20
C ASN A 288 18.50 -3.90 -13.40
N VAL A 289 18.99 -5.06 -13.86
CA VAL A 289 20.14 -5.75 -13.26
C VAL A 289 21.38 -4.87 -13.42
N ARG A 290 22.04 -4.59 -12.29
CA ARG A 290 23.16 -3.65 -12.16
C ARG A 290 22.85 -2.24 -12.71
N ASN A 291 21.56 -1.89 -12.81
CA ASN A 291 21.10 -0.65 -13.44
C ASN A 291 19.91 -0.01 -12.69
N LEU A 292 19.64 -0.45 -11.46
CA LEU A 292 18.62 0.16 -10.60
C LEU A 292 18.91 1.67 -10.43
N GLY A 293 17.87 2.48 -10.45
CA GLY A 293 17.94 3.94 -10.31
C GLY A 293 18.36 4.64 -11.60
N LEU A 294 19.44 4.18 -12.24
CA LEU A 294 19.98 4.77 -13.46
C LEU A 294 19.06 4.56 -14.66
N GLY A 295 18.79 3.30 -15.02
CA GLY A 295 17.87 3.02 -16.12
C GLY A 295 16.41 3.34 -15.78
N ASP A 296 16.04 3.22 -14.49
CA ASP A 296 14.74 3.69 -14.01
C ASP A 296 14.59 5.20 -14.27
N TYR A 297 15.62 6.00 -13.97
CA TYR A 297 15.64 7.44 -14.24
C TYR A 297 15.43 7.75 -15.73
N ASP A 298 16.16 7.08 -16.61
CA ASP A 298 16.06 7.28 -18.06
C ASP A 298 14.64 7.02 -18.57
N ASP A 299 14.00 5.94 -18.12
CA ASP A 299 12.65 5.57 -18.51
C ASP A 299 11.60 6.56 -18.01
N ILE A 300 11.74 7.05 -16.78
CA ILE A 300 10.78 7.99 -16.19
C ILE A 300 10.91 9.38 -16.81
N ILE A 301 12.14 9.92 -16.92
CA ILE A 301 12.36 11.28 -17.40
C ILE A 301 12.03 11.40 -18.88
N SER A 302 12.36 10.41 -19.69
CA SER A 302 11.99 10.38 -21.11
C SER A 302 10.46 10.41 -21.31
N GLY A 303 9.68 9.74 -20.45
CA GLY A 303 8.22 9.78 -20.49
C GLY A 303 7.65 11.13 -20.09
N VAL A 304 8.24 11.77 -19.07
CA VAL A 304 7.90 13.15 -18.69
C VAL A 304 8.20 14.13 -19.83
N ASP A 305 9.38 14.00 -20.44
CA ASP A 305 9.81 14.85 -21.56
C ASP A 305 8.94 14.68 -22.80
N ALA A 306 8.49 13.46 -23.09
CA ALA A 306 7.55 13.18 -24.17
C ALA A 306 6.23 13.95 -23.99
N LEU A 307 5.61 13.87 -22.80
CA LEU A 307 4.36 14.58 -22.51
C LEU A 307 4.51 16.12 -22.50
N ILE A 308 5.70 16.63 -22.13
CA ILE A 308 6.01 18.06 -22.24
C ILE A 308 6.13 18.48 -23.70
N ALA A 309 6.85 17.69 -24.51
CA ALA A 309 7.08 17.93 -25.93
C ALA A 309 5.78 17.86 -26.76
N GLU A 310 4.84 17.00 -26.38
CA GLU A 310 3.50 16.92 -26.96
C GLU A 310 2.65 18.18 -26.74
N GLY A 311 3.06 19.07 -25.84
CA GLY A 311 2.32 20.28 -25.55
C GLY A 311 1.35 20.16 -24.39
N TRP A 312 1.22 19.00 -23.73
CA TRP A 312 0.19 18.75 -22.74
C TRP A 312 0.60 19.11 -21.30
N VAL A 313 1.88 18.97 -20.96
CA VAL A 313 2.35 19.17 -19.58
C VAL A 313 3.01 20.53 -19.37
N ASP A 314 2.67 21.15 -18.23
CA ASP A 314 3.40 22.26 -17.63
C ASP A 314 4.63 21.71 -16.87
N GLY A 315 5.82 21.98 -17.42
CA GLY A 315 7.08 21.48 -16.88
C GLY A 315 7.40 21.98 -15.46
N ASP A 316 6.82 23.09 -15.02
CA ASP A 316 7.02 23.63 -13.67
C ASP A 316 6.10 22.99 -12.62
N ARG A 317 5.18 22.12 -13.06
CA ARG A 317 4.13 21.49 -12.24
C ARG A 317 4.15 19.97 -12.36
N VAL A 318 5.34 19.39 -12.33
CA VAL A 318 5.57 17.95 -12.35
C VAL A 318 5.85 17.42 -10.94
N GLY A 319 5.08 16.44 -10.48
CA GLY A 319 5.33 15.70 -9.24
C GLY A 319 5.59 14.22 -9.48
N SER A 320 6.28 13.55 -8.56
CA SER A 320 6.44 12.08 -8.59
C SER A 320 6.09 11.46 -7.25
N MET A 321 5.47 10.28 -7.28
CA MET A 321 5.23 9.49 -6.10
C MET A 321 5.46 8.01 -6.36
N GLY A 322 5.80 7.28 -5.31
CA GLY A 322 5.87 5.83 -5.40
C GLY A 322 6.02 5.19 -4.03
N TRP A 323 5.76 3.87 -3.99
CA TRP A 323 5.86 3.07 -2.78
C TRP A 323 6.79 1.88 -2.99
N SER A 324 7.59 1.50 -1.99
CA SER A 324 8.60 0.45 -2.14
C SER A 324 9.63 0.81 -3.22
N GLN A 325 9.86 -0.05 -4.22
CA GLN A 325 10.68 0.27 -5.40
C GLN A 325 10.28 1.59 -6.07
N GLY A 326 8.98 1.89 -6.19
CA GLY A 326 8.54 3.19 -6.72
C GLY A 326 8.96 4.36 -5.82
N GLY A 327 9.00 4.15 -4.50
CA GLY A 327 9.51 5.14 -3.55
C GLY A 327 11.01 5.34 -3.71
N TYR A 328 11.77 4.26 -3.91
CA TYR A 328 13.20 4.31 -4.28
C TYR A 328 13.42 5.10 -5.57
N ILE A 329 12.65 4.82 -6.63
CA ILE A 329 12.78 5.52 -7.91
C ILE A 329 12.44 7.00 -7.74
N SER A 330 11.33 7.35 -7.07
CA SER A 330 11.00 8.76 -6.78
C SER A 330 12.12 9.47 -6.02
N MET A 331 12.72 8.83 -5.01
CA MET A 331 13.89 9.39 -4.31
C MET A 331 15.05 9.60 -5.28
N PHE A 332 15.44 8.58 -6.03
CA PHE A 332 16.58 8.60 -6.94
C PHE A 332 16.45 9.72 -7.96
N ILE A 333 15.35 9.75 -8.72
CA ILE A 333 15.15 10.73 -9.80
C ILE A 333 15.10 12.17 -9.27
N SER A 334 14.62 12.38 -8.04
CA SER A 334 14.57 13.71 -7.41
C SER A 334 15.90 14.21 -6.84
N THR A 335 16.81 13.29 -6.51
CA THR A 335 18.19 13.61 -6.10
C THR A 335 19.13 13.72 -7.30
N TYR A 336 18.81 13.02 -8.39
CA TYR A 336 19.61 12.94 -9.61
C TYR A 336 19.25 14.02 -10.65
N SER A 337 18.10 14.69 -10.49
CA SER A 337 17.63 15.78 -11.35
C SER A 337 16.82 16.82 -10.59
N ASP A 338 16.56 17.96 -11.24
CA ASP A 338 15.70 19.05 -10.76
C ASP A 338 14.30 19.07 -11.41
N ARG A 339 13.92 18.00 -12.12
CA ARG A 339 12.68 17.94 -12.92
C ARG A 339 11.39 18.07 -12.09
N PHE A 340 11.43 17.68 -10.82
CA PHE A 340 10.23 17.51 -10.01
C PHE A 340 10.04 18.69 -9.07
N LYS A 341 8.82 19.24 -9.05
CA LYS A 341 8.40 20.31 -8.15
C LYS A 341 8.16 19.82 -6.73
N ALA A 342 7.75 18.55 -6.58
CA ALA A 342 7.65 17.85 -5.30
C ALA A 342 7.59 16.34 -5.52
N ILE A 343 8.03 15.57 -4.51
CA ILE A 343 7.87 14.12 -4.50
C ILE A 343 7.24 13.58 -3.20
N SER A 344 6.69 12.37 -3.28
CA SER A 344 6.28 11.56 -2.14
C SER A 344 6.88 10.16 -2.24
N ALA A 345 7.71 9.80 -1.27
CA ALA A 345 8.42 8.53 -1.22
C ALA A 345 7.94 7.70 -0.03
N GLY A 346 7.19 6.63 -0.34
CA GLY A 346 6.64 5.70 0.64
C GLY A 346 7.43 4.41 0.75
N ALA A 347 7.81 4.00 1.95
CA ALA A 347 8.55 2.76 2.21
C ALA A 347 9.72 2.51 1.23
N GLY A 348 10.40 3.58 0.81
CA GLY A 348 11.41 3.54 -0.25
C GLY A 348 12.82 3.29 0.29
N ILE A 349 13.70 2.82 -0.59
CA ILE A 349 15.09 2.53 -0.28
C ILE A 349 15.91 3.79 -0.55
N SER A 350 16.60 4.33 0.45
CA SER A 350 17.45 5.51 0.29
C SER A 350 18.89 5.15 -0.01
N ASN A 351 19.33 3.99 0.49
CA ASN A 351 20.69 3.50 0.40
C ASN A 351 20.70 1.97 0.36
N TRP A 352 21.25 1.40 -0.71
CA TRP A 352 21.30 -0.05 -0.90
C TRP A 352 22.14 -0.76 0.15
N MET A 353 23.14 -0.11 0.73
CA MET A 353 23.93 -0.68 1.83
C MET A 353 23.08 -0.78 3.10
N THR A 354 22.39 0.30 3.47
CA THR A 354 21.45 0.33 4.59
C THR A 354 20.37 -0.74 4.42
N TYR A 355 19.80 -0.87 3.22
CA TYR A 355 18.82 -1.90 2.90
C TYR A 355 19.40 -3.32 3.03
N TYR A 356 20.56 -3.59 2.42
CA TYR A 356 21.20 -4.91 2.39
C TYR A 356 21.34 -5.53 3.78
N VAL A 357 21.79 -4.74 4.76
CA VAL A 357 22.09 -5.23 6.12
C VAL A 357 20.88 -5.33 7.04
N ASN A 358 19.75 -4.71 6.70
CA ASN A 358 18.58 -4.66 7.58
C ASN A 358 17.34 -5.42 7.04
N THR A 359 17.24 -5.71 5.75
CA THR A 359 16.02 -6.26 5.11
C THR A 359 15.74 -7.73 5.48
N ASP A 360 14.46 -8.12 5.55
CA ASP A 360 14.03 -9.52 5.66
C ASP A 360 14.16 -10.32 4.35
N VAL A 361 14.60 -9.70 3.25
CA VAL A 361 14.84 -10.32 1.93
C VAL A 361 16.23 -10.06 1.38
N HIS A 362 17.23 -10.50 2.13
CA HIS A 362 18.65 -10.37 1.75
C HIS A 362 19.02 -10.82 0.32
N PRO A 363 18.39 -11.85 -0.31
CA PRO A 363 18.73 -12.21 -1.69
C PRO A 363 18.42 -11.11 -2.72
N PHE A 364 17.46 -10.22 -2.44
CA PHE A 364 16.98 -9.20 -3.39
C PHE A 364 18.13 -8.38 -3.97
N THR A 365 18.89 -7.68 -3.12
CA THR A 365 19.96 -6.78 -3.56
C THR A 365 21.10 -7.55 -4.24
N ARG A 366 21.39 -8.78 -3.78
CA ARG A 366 22.42 -9.65 -4.38
C ARG A 366 22.01 -10.14 -5.77
N HIS A 367 20.72 -10.33 -6.00
CA HIS A 367 20.21 -10.74 -7.31
C HIS A 367 20.28 -9.57 -8.27
N TYR A 368 19.80 -8.39 -7.90
CA TYR A 368 19.77 -7.25 -8.83
C TYR A 368 21.12 -6.54 -9.01
N LEU A 369 21.95 -6.40 -7.97
CA LEU A 369 23.27 -5.76 -8.10
C LEU A 369 24.40 -6.74 -8.41
N GLU A 370 24.12 -8.06 -8.34
CA GLU A 370 25.08 -9.15 -8.59
C GLU A 370 26.38 -9.08 -7.78
N ALA A 371 26.36 -8.34 -6.67
CA ALA A 371 27.49 -8.14 -5.78
C ALA A 371 27.02 -8.02 -4.34
N THR A 372 27.96 -8.11 -3.40
CA THR A 372 27.76 -7.62 -2.03
C THR A 372 28.43 -6.25 -1.87
N PRO A 373 27.99 -5.44 -0.90
CA PRO A 373 28.63 -4.13 -0.68
C PRO A 373 30.08 -4.26 -0.19
N TRP A 374 30.49 -5.44 0.26
CA TRP A 374 31.86 -5.74 0.69
C TRP A 374 32.79 -6.01 -0.50
N ASP A 375 32.24 -6.58 -1.57
CA ASP A 375 32.98 -6.94 -2.77
C ASP A 375 33.02 -5.76 -3.76
N GLU A 376 31.89 -5.09 -3.96
CA GLU A 376 31.74 -3.98 -4.91
C GLU A 376 30.86 -2.86 -4.32
N MET A 377 31.39 -2.07 -3.38
CA MET A 377 30.64 -0.93 -2.81
C MET A 377 30.22 0.10 -3.88
N GLU A 378 30.98 0.22 -4.97
CA GLU A 378 30.74 1.23 -6.00
C GLU A 378 29.36 1.10 -6.66
N ILE A 379 28.91 -0.12 -7.02
CA ILE A 379 27.59 -0.30 -7.62
C ILE A 379 26.47 0.00 -6.61
N TYR A 380 26.68 -0.30 -5.33
CA TYR A 380 25.74 0.04 -4.26
C TYR A 380 25.63 1.56 -4.09
N ALA A 381 26.75 2.28 -4.14
CA ALA A 381 26.79 3.73 -4.07
C ALA A 381 26.13 4.37 -5.31
N GLN A 382 26.55 4.00 -6.51
CA GLN A 382 26.03 4.57 -7.77
C GLN A 382 24.51 4.42 -7.92
N THR A 383 23.95 3.34 -7.41
CA THR A 383 22.50 3.09 -7.47
C THR A 383 21.74 3.64 -6.26
N SER A 384 22.39 4.30 -5.29
CA SER A 384 21.72 4.82 -4.09
C SER A 384 21.36 6.31 -4.21
N PRO A 385 20.11 6.73 -3.91
CA PRO A 385 19.73 8.14 -3.83
C PRO A 385 20.64 8.98 -2.93
N MET A 386 21.08 8.42 -1.79
CA MET A 386 21.93 9.14 -0.83
C MET A 386 23.29 9.56 -1.39
N THR A 387 23.78 8.92 -2.45
CA THR A 387 25.02 9.34 -3.15
C THR A 387 24.86 10.72 -3.78
N TYR A 388 23.64 11.06 -4.19
CA TYR A 388 23.29 12.31 -4.87
C TYR A 388 22.59 13.31 -3.94
N ILE A 389 22.61 13.10 -2.62
CA ILE A 389 21.85 13.94 -1.69
C ILE A 389 22.23 15.42 -1.78
N LYS A 390 23.49 15.74 -2.10
CA LYS A 390 23.99 17.12 -2.20
C LYS A 390 23.36 17.94 -3.32
N THR A 391 22.78 17.30 -4.34
CA THR A 391 22.09 17.96 -5.44
C THR A 391 20.59 18.09 -5.20
N ALA A 392 20.07 17.51 -4.12
CA ALA A 392 18.66 17.53 -3.80
C ALA A 392 18.14 18.96 -3.58
N GLN A 393 17.06 19.29 -4.27
CA GLN A 393 16.35 20.57 -4.14
C GLN A 393 14.83 20.38 -4.04
N THR A 394 14.35 19.18 -4.36
CA THR A 394 12.93 18.86 -4.49
C THR A 394 12.28 18.64 -3.13
N PRO A 395 11.23 19.41 -2.78
CA PRO A 395 10.43 19.14 -1.60
C PRO A 395 9.97 17.68 -1.54
N THR A 396 10.26 16.99 -0.43
CA THR A 396 9.98 15.56 -0.28
C THR A 396 9.10 15.20 0.93
N LEU A 397 8.02 14.47 0.68
CA LEU A 397 7.26 13.76 1.71
C LEU A 397 7.82 12.34 1.85
N VAL A 398 8.31 11.99 3.04
CA VAL A 398 8.80 10.66 3.39
C VAL A 398 7.75 9.95 4.24
N GLN A 399 7.33 8.75 3.86
CA GLN A 399 6.26 8.01 4.51
C GLN A 399 6.70 6.58 4.82
N HIS A 400 6.58 6.12 6.08
CA HIS A 400 7.13 4.82 6.45
C HIS A 400 6.37 4.09 7.54
N GLY A 401 6.24 2.77 7.44
CA GLY A 401 5.71 1.94 8.52
C GLY A 401 6.75 1.72 9.63
N ARG A 402 6.37 1.89 10.90
CA ARG A 402 7.33 1.68 12.01
C ARG A 402 7.77 0.22 12.18
N ASN A 403 6.99 -0.73 11.67
CA ASN A 403 7.26 -2.16 11.74
C ASN A 403 7.63 -2.74 10.38
N ASP A 404 8.08 -1.90 9.44
CA ASP A 404 8.49 -2.36 8.11
C ASP A 404 9.78 -3.19 8.20
N ALA A 405 9.67 -4.51 8.02
CA ALA A 405 10.80 -5.42 7.92
C ALA A 405 11.30 -5.59 6.47
N ARG A 406 10.50 -5.16 5.49
CA ARG A 406 10.81 -5.30 4.06
C ARG A 406 11.76 -4.22 3.61
N VAL A 407 11.39 -2.96 3.83
CA VAL A 407 12.27 -1.80 3.71
C VAL A 407 12.40 -1.19 5.10
N PRO A 408 13.48 -1.47 5.83
CA PRO A 408 13.60 -1.05 7.21
C PRO A 408 13.65 0.48 7.38
N LEU A 409 13.08 0.94 8.50
CA LEU A 409 12.91 2.35 8.86
C LEU A 409 14.17 3.23 8.78
N PRO A 410 15.41 2.73 9.00
CA PRO A 410 16.62 3.54 8.79
C PRO A 410 16.71 4.23 7.42
N ASN A 411 16.14 3.65 6.35
CA ASN A 411 16.12 4.30 5.03
C ASN A 411 15.37 5.64 5.05
N ALA A 412 14.22 5.70 5.74
CA ALA A 412 13.47 6.94 5.87
C ALA A 412 14.20 8.00 6.71
N TYR A 413 14.86 7.59 7.79
CA TYR A 413 15.64 8.50 8.63
C TYR A 413 16.86 9.06 7.90
N GLU A 414 17.56 8.20 7.15
CA GLU A 414 18.73 8.60 6.37
C GLU A 414 18.37 9.67 5.33
N LEU A 415 17.32 9.42 4.52
CA LEU A 415 16.85 10.41 3.55
C LEU A 415 16.37 11.70 4.22
N TYR A 416 15.52 11.59 5.25
CA TYR A 416 14.95 12.77 5.91
C TYR A 416 16.04 13.67 6.51
N GLN A 417 17.04 13.08 7.17
CA GLN A 417 18.15 13.84 7.73
C GLN A 417 19.01 14.47 6.62
N GLY A 418 19.35 13.72 5.56
CA GLY A 418 20.13 14.23 4.44
C GLY A 418 19.46 15.41 3.73
N LEU A 419 18.15 15.36 3.51
CA LEU A 419 17.38 16.46 2.93
C LEU A 419 17.42 17.71 3.82
N ARG A 420 17.32 17.53 5.14
CA ARG A 420 17.41 18.65 6.10
C ARG A 420 18.78 19.30 6.11
N ASP A 421 19.85 18.51 6.02
CA ASP A 421 21.21 19.02 5.95
C ASP A 421 21.41 19.91 4.72
N MET A 422 20.71 19.61 3.61
CA MET A 422 20.70 20.41 2.38
C MET A 422 19.67 21.55 2.38
N ASN A 423 18.95 21.76 3.50
CA ASN A 423 17.86 22.74 3.62
C ASN A 423 16.70 22.53 2.64
N VAL A 424 16.48 21.27 2.20
CA VAL A 424 15.34 20.92 1.37
C VAL A 424 14.09 20.77 2.24
N PRO A 425 12.94 21.36 1.87
CA PRO A 425 11.69 21.14 2.59
C PRO A 425 11.30 19.67 2.62
N ALA A 426 11.30 19.07 3.80
CA ALA A 426 10.99 17.66 3.98
C ALA A 426 10.01 17.43 5.14
N ARG A 427 9.11 16.45 4.97
CA ARG A 427 8.22 15.97 6.05
C ARG A 427 8.35 14.46 6.16
N LEU A 428 8.62 13.96 7.37
CA LEU A 428 8.62 12.53 7.66
C LEU A 428 7.34 12.16 8.43
N VAL A 429 6.59 11.19 7.90
CA VAL A 429 5.44 10.58 8.56
C VAL A 429 5.75 9.11 8.83
N THR A 430 5.68 8.72 10.11
CA THR A 430 5.82 7.30 10.51
C THR A 430 4.51 6.76 11.02
N TYR A 431 4.10 5.59 10.54
CA TYR A 431 2.81 4.97 10.86
C TYR A 431 2.98 3.86 11.91
N PRO A 432 2.50 4.04 13.15
CA PRO A 432 2.62 3.04 14.21
C PRO A 432 1.93 1.72 13.85
N GLY A 433 2.62 0.60 14.10
CA GLY A 433 2.10 -0.76 13.86
C GLY A 433 1.87 -1.11 12.39
N MET A 434 2.27 -0.25 11.45
CA MET A 434 2.25 -0.54 10.02
C MET A 434 3.55 -1.24 9.62
N GLY A 435 3.44 -2.32 8.86
CA GLY A 435 4.58 -2.96 8.17
C GLY A 435 4.90 -2.25 6.86
N HIS A 436 5.22 -3.00 5.81
CA HIS A 436 5.62 -2.44 4.53
C HIS A 436 4.55 -1.61 3.80
N GLY A 437 3.28 -2.01 3.93
CA GLY A 437 2.14 -1.28 3.39
C GLY A 437 1.02 -1.15 4.42
N PRO A 438 0.02 -0.29 4.16
CA PRO A 438 -1.12 -0.15 5.04
C PRO A 438 -1.92 -1.46 5.12
N SER A 439 -2.22 -1.89 6.34
CA SER A 439 -3.05 -3.06 6.62
C SER A 439 -4.43 -2.68 7.16
N LYS A 440 -4.66 -1.40 7.46
CA LYS A 440 -5.89 -0.89 8.05
C LYS A 440 -6.45 0.28 7.22
N PRO A 441 -7.77 0.39 7.04
CA PRO A 441 -8.39 1.49 6.28
C PRO A 441 -7.96 2.89 6.74
N ARG A 442 -7.74 3.07 8.04
CA ARG A 442 -7.29 4.35 8.62
C ARG A 442 -5.87 4.73 8.22
N GLN A 443 -4.98 3.73 8.10
CA GLN A 443 -3.63 3.95 7.59
C GLN A 443 -3.70 4.40 6.12
N SER A 444 -4.48 3.70 5.29
CA SER A 444 -4.69 4.10 3.89
C SER A 444 -5.27 5.50 3.75
N ARG A 445 -6.28 5.85 4.56
CA ARG A 445 -6.87 7.20 4.56
C ARG A 445 -5.83 8.26 4.91
N GLN A 446 -5.05 8.06 5.98
CA GLN A 446 -4.03 9.02 6.39
C GLN A 446 -2.94 9.18 5.34
N ILE A 447 -2.46 8.08 4.73
CA ILE A 447 -1.47 8.13 3.63
C ILE A 447 -2.02 8.92 2.44
N MET A 448 -3.27 8.66 2.04
CA MET A 448 -3.91 9.41 0.95
C MET A 448 -4.02 10.91 1.28
N GLN A 449 -4.40 11.25 2.52
CA GLN A 449 -4.49 12.63 2.96
C GLN A 449 -3.13 13.33 2.96
N ASP A 450 -2.09 12.70 3.51
CA ASP A 450 -0.75 13.29 3.55
C ASP A 450 -0.19 13.52 2.14
N ASN A 451 -0.45 12.62 1.19
CA ASN A 451 -0.12 12.84 -0.22
C ASN A 451 -0.93 13.99 -0.83
N LEU A 452 -2.25 14.02 -0.59
CA LEU A 452 -3.15 15.08 -1.10
C LEU A 452 -2.68 16.46 -0.64
N ASP A 453 -2.44 16.61 0.67
CA ASP A 453 -1.97 17.85 1.27
C ASP A 453 -0.60 18.27 0.69
N TRP A 454 0.29 17.30 0.50
CA TRP A 454 1.64 17.56 0.00
C TRP A 454 1.63 18.05 -1.45
N PHE A 455 0.98 17.33 -2.35
CA PHE A 455 0.94 17.73 -3.76
C PHE A 455 0.10 18.97 -3.97
N ASN A 456 -1.03 19.14 -3.27
CA ASN A 456 -1.84 20.36 -3.37
C ASN A 456 -1.04 21.60 -2.99
N LYS A 457 -0.21 21.51 -1.92
CA LYS A 457 0.69 22.59 -1.54
C LYS A 457 1.70 22.93 -2.62
N TRP A 458 2.42 21.95 -3.14
CA TRP A 458 3.59 22.21 -3.98
C TRP A 458 3.28 22.36 -5.48
N ILE A 459 2.26 21.66 -5.97
CA ILE A 459 1.86 21.65 -7.39
C ILE A 459 0.76 22.69 -7.67
N TRP A 460 -0.11 22.98 -6.71
CA TRP A 460 -1.21 23.96 -6.85
C TRP A 460 -1.06 25.20 -5.96
N GLY A 461 -0.07 25.26 -5.06
CA GLY A 461 0.12 26.41 -4.17
C GLY A 461 -0.97 26.53 -3.09
N GLU A 462 -1.72 25.46 -2.83
CA GLU A 462 -2.83 25.49 -1.87
C GLU A 462 -2.33 25.52 -0.43
N ALA A 463 -3.02 26.28 0.43
CA ALA A 463 -2.76 26.23 1.86
C ALA A 463 -3.15 24.85 2.40
N VAL A 464 -2.23 24.19 3.09
CA VAL A 464 -2.56 22.95 3.81
C VAL A 464 -3.39 23.34 5.01
N GLU A 465 -4.68 23.03 4.98
CA GLU A 465 -5.54 23.16 6.15
C GLU A 465 -5.07 22.16 7.20
N VAL A 466 -4.44 22.64 8.28
CA VAL A 466 -4.16 21.77 9.42
C VAL A 466 -5.50 21.43 10.05
N VAL A 467 -6.01 20.23 9.77
CA VAL A 467 -7.26 19.74 10.36
C VAL A 467 -7.10 19.77 11.88
N LYS A 468 -7.75 20.75 12.50
CA LYS A 468 -7.77 20.90 13.95
C LYS A 468 -8.47 19.69 14.55
N ARG A 469 -7.73 18.82 15.24
CA ARG A 469 -8.26 17.59 15.84
C ARG A 469 -8.98 17.89 17.17
N PRO A 470 -9.92 17.01 17.58
CA PRO A 470 -10.40 17.03 18.95
C PRO A 470 -9.27 16.67 19.92
N CYS A 471 -9.39 17.15 21.15
CA CYS A 471 -8.60 16.68 22.27
C CYS A 471 -9.54 16.10 23.33
N TYR A 472 -9.25 14.88 23.79
CA TYR A 472 -10.02 14.15 24.79
C TYR A 472 -9.29 14.27 26.11
N ILE A 473 -9.96 14.83 27.10
CA ILE A 473 -9.41 14.97 28.45
C ILE A 473 -10.30 14.18 29.39
N GLY A 474 -9.69 13.36 30.24
CA GLY A 474 -10.41 12.65 31.28
C GLY A 474 -9.65 12.62 32.58
N TYR A 475 -10.36 12.26 33.63
CA TYR A 475 -9.83 12.06 34.97
C TYR A 475 -10.48 10.79 35.53
N GLY A 476 -9.69 9.91 36.15
CA GLY A 476 -10.17 8.62 36.63
C GLY A 476 -9.05 7.62 36.84
N SER A 477 -9.38 6.42 37.31
CA SER A 477 -8.42 5.33 37.51
C SER A 477 -7.74 4.88 36.19
N PRO A 478 -6.61 4.15 36.25
CA PRO A 478 -5.95 3.65 35.04
C PRO A 478 -6.85 2.78 34.14
N ALA A 479 -7.73 1.96 34.73
CA ALA A 479 -8.69 1.16 33.97
C ALA A 479 -9.71 2.03 33.23
N GLN A 480 -10.09 3.14 33.85
CA GLN A 480 -11.02 4.13 33.33
C GLN A 480 -10.40 4.93 32.17
N LEU A 481 -9.16 5.41 32.32
CA LEU A 481 -8.43 6.15 31.28
C LEU A 481 -8.11 5.31 30.03
N LYS A 482 -8.12 3.98 30.15
CA LYS A 482 -7.97 3.07 29.00
C LYS A 482 -9.12 3.19 28.00
N GLU A 483 -10.36 3.37 28.46
CA GLU A 483 -11.53 3.52 27.59
C GLU A 483 -11.54 4.87 26.87
N LEU A 484 -11.13 5.95 27.56
CA LEU A 484 -10.97 7.27 26.95
C LEU A 484 -10.02 7.20 25.74
N ARG A 485 -8.93 6.45 25.85
CA ARG A 485 -8.03 6.21 24.72
C ARG A 485 -8.67 5.44 23.59
N HIS A 486 -9.48 4.43 23.88
CA HIS A 486 -10.18 3.71 22.82
C HIS A 486 -11.07 4.67 22.02
N TRP A 487 -11.76 5.61 22.68
CA TRP A 487 -12.56 6.62 22.01
C TRP A 487 -11.72 7.67 21.29
N ALA A 488 -10.64 8.16 21.89
CA ALA A 488 -9.74 9.11 21.24
C ALA A 488 -9.09 8.50 19.99
N ILE A 489 -8.64 7.24 20.08
CA ILE A 489 -8.19 6.46 18.93
C ILE A 489 -9.31 6.38 17.92
N ARG A 490 -10.54 5.99 18.28
CA ARG A 490 -11.68 5.94 17.34
C ARG A 490 -11.89 7.27 16.60
N ASP A 491 -11.75 8.39 17.31
CA ASP A 491 -12.15 9.71 16.82
C ASP A 491 -10.99 10.56 16.27
N GLU A 492 -9.78 9.99 16.15
CA GLU A 492 -8.56 10.70 15.68
C GLU A 492 -8.24 11.92 16.55
N ALA A 493 -8.49 11.77 17.84
CA ALA A 493 -8.26 12.79 18.84
C ALA A 493 -6.98 12.50 19.63
N ASP A 494 -6.30 13.57 20.04
CA ASP A 494 -5.30 13.45 21.10
C ASP A 494 -6.01 13.16 22.42
N CYS A 495 -5.33 12.47 23.33
CA CYS A 495 -5.91 12.03 24.60
C CYS A 495 -4.96 12.35 25.74
N PHE A 496 -5.44 13.09 26.73
CA PHE A 496 -4.70 13.41 27.94
C PHE A 496 -5.48 12.99 29.17
N ALA A 497 -4.74 12.71 30.24
CA ALA A 497 -5.30 12.60 31.57
C ALA A 497 -5.00 13.87 32.37
N LEU A 498 -5.94 14.24 33.23
CA LEU A 498 -5.71 15.26 34.24
C LEU A 498 -4.86 14.69 35.38
N SER A 499 -3.82 15.42 35.77
CA SER A 499 -2.99 15.16 36.95
C SER A 499 -2.83 16.43 37.79
N SER A 500 -2.23 16.32 38.98
CA SER A 500 -1.80 17.47 39.78
C SER A 500 -0.80 18.36 39.04
N ASP A 501 -0.10 17.81 38.04
CA ASP A 501 0.87 18.51 37.22
C ASP A 501 0.33 19.00 35.87
N GLY A 502 -1.00 18.96 35.66
CA GLY A 502 -1.63 19.38 34.41
C GLY A 502 -1.97 18.19 33.52
N LEU A 503 -1.89 18.37 32.20
CA LEU A 503 -2.15 17.33 31.22
C LEU A 503 -0.94 16.43 31.02
N VAL A 504 -1.15 15.13 31.19
CA VAL A 504 -0.13 14.08 31.01
C VAL A 504 -0.64 12.98 30.08
N ALA A 505 0.29 12.16 29.56
CA ALA A 505 -0.09 10.95 28.84
C ALA A 505 -0.91 10.04 29.77
N PRO A 506 -1.98 9.36 29.32
CA PRO A 506 -2.85 8.68 30.29
C PRO A 506 -2.20 7.50 31.04
N GLU A 507 -0.97 7.07 30.67
CA GLU A 507 -0.18 6.04 31.37
C GLU A 507 0.52 6.62 32.59
N GLN A 508 0.74 7.93 32.58
CA GLN A 508 1.45 8.70 33.59
C GLN A 508 0.47 9.34 34.58
N ALA A 509 -0.83 9.05 34.44
CA ALA A 509 -1.86 9.60 35.30
C ALA A 509 -1.82 8.93 36.67
N ASP A 510 -1.72 9.74 37.72
CA ASP A 510 -1.90 9.29 39.09
C ASP A 510 -3.38 9.10 39.44
N ALA A 511 -3.65 8.46 40.58
CA ALA A 511 -5.00 8.37 41.10
C ALA A 511 -5.59 9.78 41.31
N PRO A 512 -6.91 9.98 41.11
CA PRO A 512 -7.51 11.30 41.27
C PRO A 512 -7.26 11.87 42.67
N VAL A 513 -6.71 13.08 42.74
CA VAL A 513 -6.50 13.81 43.99
C VAL A 513 -7.53 14.93 44.06
N GLU A 514 -8.27 15.05 45.17
CA GLU A 514 -9.15 16.19 45.39
C GLU A 514 -8.33 17.48 45.49
N PHE A 515 -8.74 18.51 44.75
CA PHE A 515 -8.05 19.80 44.74
C PHE A 515 -8.81 20.82 45.59
N ALA A 516 -8.09 21.62 46.37
CA ALA A 516 -8.68 22.83 46.95
C ALA A 516 -8.90 23.90 45.86
N LEU A 517 -9.90 24.78 46.02
CA LEU A 517 -10.22 25.83 45.04
C LEU A 517 -9.01 26.70 44.61
N PRO A 518 -8.08 27.11 45.50
CA PRO A 518 -6.90 27.86 45.09
C PRO A 518 -5.91 27.05 44.25
N GLU A 519 -5.84 25.73 44.44
CA GLU A 519 -4.99 24.82 43.67
C GLU A 519 -5.61 24.53 42.30
N ALA A 520 -6.93 24.41 42.25
CA ALA A 520 -7.72 24.27 41.03
C ALA A 520 -7.48 25.45 40.06
N ALA A 521 -7.42 26.68 40.57
CA ALA A 521 -7.14 27.87 39.75
C ALA A 521 -5.72 27.86 39.14
N LYS A 522 -4.70 27.50 39.92
CA LYS A 522 -3.31 27.37 39.43
C LYS A 522 -3.18 26.24 38.41
N LEU A 523 -3.88 25.14 38.63
CA LEU A 523 -3.92 24.02 37.71
C LEU A 523 -4.58 24.42 36.39
N ALA A 524 -5.67 25.20 36.43
CA ALA A 524 -6.33 25.71 35.23
C ALA A 524 -5.40 26.61 34.40
N GLU A 525 -4.63 27.50 35.04
CA GLU A 525 -3.63 28.35 34.36
C GLU A 525 -2.55 27.52 33.66
N LYS A 526 -2.01 26.52 34.37
CA LYS A 526 -1.01 25.59 33.82
C LYS A 526 -1.55 24.83 32.60
N ILE A 527 -2.77 24.30 32.70
CA ILE A 527 -3.43 23.58 31.59
C ILE A 527 -3.75 24.53 30.44
N GLY A 528 -4.16 25.77 30.73
CA GLY A 528 -4.40 26.80 29.71
C GLY A 528 -3.16 27.06 28.89
N GLN A 529 -1.99 27.16 29.53
CA GLN A 529 -0.71 27.29 28.84
C GLN A 529 -0.37 26.05 28.01
N GLN A 530 -0.58 24.85 28.57
CA GLN A 530 -0.37 23.59 27.82
C GLN A 530 -1.29 23.51 26.59
N LEU A 531 -2.52 23.99 26.67
CA LEU A 531 -3.49 23.97 25.56
C LEU A 531 -3.25 25.07 24.52
N ALA A 532 -2.72 26.23 24.91
CA ALA A 532 -2.45 27.34 23.99
C ALA A 532 -1.44 26.95 22.88
N ASP A 533 -0.51 26.06 23.21
CA ASP A 533 0.50 25.55 22.27
C ASP A 533 -0.06 24.43 21.35
N LEU A 534 -1.23 23.89 21.68
CA LEU A 534 -1.81 22.72 21.04
C LEU A 534 -3.03 23.15 20.21
N ASN A 535 -2.81 23.31 18.90
CA ASN A 535 -3.76 23.83 17.91
C ASN A 535 -5.00 22.93 17.67
N TYR A 536 -5.86 22.77 18.69
CA TYR A 536 -7.06 21.93 18.67
C TYR A 536 -8.34 22.68 18.21
N SER A 537 -9.35 21.93 17.73
CA SER A 537 -10.66 22.51 17.35
C SER A 537 -11.66 22.49 18.49
N LYS A 538 -11.57 21.47 19.35
CA LYS A 538 -12.50 21.22 20.44
C LYS A 538 -11.84 20.40 21.52
N LEU A 539 -12.28 20.63 22.75
CA LEU A 539 -11.87 19.88 23.93
C LEU A 539 -13.10 19.10 24.40
N ILE A 540 -13.04 17.78 24.34
CA ILE A 540 -14.13 16.90 24.76
C ILE A 540 -13.77 16.32 26.12
N LEU A 541 -14.53 16.70 27.13
CA LEU A 541 -14.43 16.13 28.46
C LEU A 541 -15.37 14.93 28.57
N TYR A 542 -14.82 13.79 28.96
CA TYR A 542 -15.62 12.66 29.42
C TYR A 542 -15.49 12.52 30.93
N SER A 543 -16.63 12.51 31.63
CA SER A 543 -16.66 12.36 33.08
C SER A 543 -17.80 11.48 33.56
N GLU A 544 -17.69 10.98 34.79
CA GLU A 544 -18.84 10.44 35.49
C GLU A 544 -19.95 11.49 35.66
N LYS A 545 -21.16 11.01 35.95
CA LYS A 545 -22.37 11.83 36.12
C LYS A 545 -22.08 12.98 37.10
N VAL A 546 -21.99 14.20 36.57
CA VAL A 546 -21.42 15.36 37.28
C VAL A 546 -22.39 15.88 38.35
N THR A 547 -23.68 15.60 38.18
CA THR A 547 -24.74 16.00 39.11
C THR A 547 -24.62 15.37 40.49
N GLU A 548 -23.82 14.31 40.66
CA GLU A 548 -23.71 13.56 41.92
C GLU A 548 -22.31 13.64 42.57
N ARG A 549 -21.35 14.41 42.02
CA ARG A 549 -19.95 14.45 42.52
C ARG A 549 -19.32 15.86 42.51
N PRO A 550 -19.04 16.47 43.69
CA PRO A 550 -18.38 17.78 43.79
C PRO A 550 -16.99 17.86 43.13
N PHE A 551 -16.20 16.79 43.21
CA PHE A 551 -14.89 16.72 42.56
C PHE A 551 -14.99 16.83 41.02
N ALA A 552 -15.99 16.16 40.43
CA ALA A 552 -16.25 16.20 39.00
C ALA A 552 -16.58 17.62 38.50
N GLN A 553 -17.39 18.35 39.29
CA GLN A 553 -17.74 19.74 39.02
C GLN A 553 -16.51 20.65 39.09
N THR A 554 -15.63 20.40 40.05
CA THR A 554 -14.38 21.15 40.21
C THR A 554 -13.47 20.97 38.99
N VAL A 555 -13.28 19.73 38.55
CA VAL A 555 -12.50 19.42 37.34
C VAL A 555 -13.10 20.04 36.08
N LEU A 556 -14.42 19.93 35.91
CA LEU A 556 -15.14 20.53 34.78
C LEU A 556 -14.95 22.06 34.75
N GLY A 557 -14.98 22.70 35.93
CA GLY A 557 -14.70 24.12 36.09
C GLY A 557 -13.26 24.49 35.73
N CYS A 558 -12.26 23.74 36.22
CA CYS A 558 -10.84 23.94 35.87
C CYS A 558 -10.62 23.93 34.36
N LEU A 559 -11.19 22.94 33.66
CA LEU A 559 -10.97 22.76 32.23
C LEU A 559 -11.73 23.79 31.38
N HIS A 560 -12.90 24.25 31.82
CA HIS A 560 -13.56 25.40 31.20
C HIS A 560 -12.73 26.68 31.30
N LEU A 561 -12.16 26.96 32.49
CA LEU A 561 -11.29 28.12 32.69
C LEU A 561 -10.01 28.03 31.85
N ALA A 562 -9.37 26.85 31.82
CA ALA A 562 -8.17 26.61 31.01
C ALA A 562 -8.45 26.81 29.51
N ALA A 563 -9.56 26.28 28.99
CA ALA A 563 -9.94 26.45 27.59
C ALA A 563 -10.25 27.91 27.24
N ALA A 564 -10.87 28.66 28.16
CA ALA A 564 -11.12 30.08 27.99
C ALA A 564 -9.82 30.89 27.92
N GLN A 565 -8.82 30.53 28.74
CA GLN A 565 -7.49 31.17 28.71
C GLN A 565 -6.69 30.85 27.44
N ALA A 566 -6.78 29.62 26.93
CA ALA A 566 -6.08 29.21 25.70
C ALA A 566 -6.65 29.86 24.42
N GLY A 567 -7.92 30.25 24.42
CA GLY A 567 -8.59 30.93 23.31
C GLY A 567 -9.01 29.99 22.16
N GLY A 568 -10.20 30.24 21.59
CA GLY A 568 -10.64 29.55 20.36
C GLY A 568 -11.00 28.06 20.48
N LEU A 569 -11.10 27.51 21.69
CA LEU A 569 -11.47 26.11 21.95
C LEU A 569 -12.96 25.98 22.30
N LYS A 570 -13.67 25.09 21.59
CA LYS A 570 -15.04 24.67 21.98
C LYS A 570 -14.95 23.54 23.01
N VAL A 571 -15.39 23.78 24.24
CA VAL A 571 -15.50 22.74 25.27
C VAL A 571 -16.83 22.00 25.09
N VAL A 572 -16.76 20.68 25.02
CA VAL A 572 -17.93 19.79 24.96
C VAL A 572 -17.82 18.81 26.13
N HIS A 573 -18.90 18.64 26.88
CA HIS A 573 -18.95 17.70 27.99
C HIS A 573 -19.90 16.54 27.63
N GLU A 574 -19.40 15.30 27.70
CA GLU A 574 -20.18 14.07 27.52
C GLU A 574 -20.19 13.25 28.82
N GLU A 575 -21.38 13.01 29.38
CA GLU A 575 -21.59 12.11 30.52
C GLU A 575 -21.80 10.67 30.02
N VAL A 576 -20.88 9.75 30.33
CA VAL A 576 -20.94 8.37 29.79
C VAL A 576 -20.64 7.27 30.81
N TRP A 577 -20.26 7.61 32.05
CA TRP A 577 -19.78 6.61 33.00
C TRP A 577 -20.90 6.24 33.99
N GLU A 578 -21.64 5.17 33.70
CA GLU A 578 -22.37 4.43 34.73
C GLU A 578 -21.46 3.31 35.26
N GLY A 579 -21.08 3.43 36.53
CA GLY A 579 -20.32 2.42 37.24
C GLY A 579 -21.15 1.16 37.45
N ASN A 580 -21.06 0.22 36.52
CA ASN A 580 -21.03 -1.21 36.84
C ASN A 580 -20.51 -2.01 35.65
N ALA A 581 -19.54 -2.87 35.94
CA ALA A 581 -18.97 -3.80 34.99
C ALA A 581 -20.07 -4.64 34.31
N LYS A 582 -19.92 -4.82 32.99
CA LYS A 582 -20.71 -5.66 32.06
C LYS A 582 -21.90 -4.97 31.38
N THR A 583 -21.64 -4.10 30.42
CA THR A 583 -22.42 -4.12 29.17
C THR A 583 -21.58 -3.58 28.00
N ILE A 584 -21.25 -4.45 27.04
CA ILE A 584 -20.76 -4.03 25.73
C ILE A 584 -21.99 -3.64 24.91
N VAL A 585 -22.15 -2.35 24.61
CA VAL A 585 -23.18 -1.89 23.67
C VAL A 585 -22.58 -1.86 22.27
N ILE A 586 -22.97 -2.82 21.42
CA ILE A 586 -22.77 -2.76 19.96
C ILE A 586 -24.08 -2.24 19.35
N GLY A 587 -24.10 -0.96 18.97
CA GLY A 587 -25.25 -0.31 18.31
C GLY A 587 -25.04 1.22 18.19
N PRO A 588 -25.72 1.91 17.25
CA PRO A 588 -25.45 3.31 16.95
C PRO A 588 -25.85 4.23 18.12
N LYS A 589 -24.93 5.12 18.53
CA LYS A 589 -25.09 6.12 19.61
C LYS A 589 -26.43 6.87 19.45
N THR A 590 -27.33 6.74 20.42
CA THR A 590 -28.55 7.54 20.51
C THR A 590 -28.27 8.91 21.15
N LYS A 591 -29.02 9.91 20.68
CA LYS A 591 -28.99 11.32 21.08
C LYS A 591 -29.22 11.52 22.59
N ARG A 592 -28.17 11.79 23.36
CA ARG A 592 -28.21 12.63 24.57
C ARG A 592 -26.89 13.38 24.73
N SER A 593 -26.70 14.42 23.93
CA SER A 593 -25.70 15.45 24.17
C SER A 593 -26.40 16.66 24.78
N THR A 594 -26.02 17.04 26.00
CA THR A 594 -26.47 18.29 26.61
C THR A 594 -25.36 19.31 26.43
N VAL A 595 -25.54 20.26 25.49
CA VAL A 595 -24.66 21.42 25.38
C VAL A 595 -24.98 22.35 26.54
N LEU A 596 -24.12 22.39 27.56
CA LEU A 596 -24.38 23.20 28.75
C LEU A 596 -24.00 24.68 28.57
N THR A 597 -23.06 25.02 27.67
CA THR A 597 -22.70 26.43 27.40
C THR A 597 -21.93 26.63 26.10
N GLU A 598 -22.36 27.60 25.26
CA GLU A 598 -21.51 28.28 24.28
C GLU A 598 -20.97 29.55 24.94
N ALA A 599 -19.64 29.64 25.13
CA ALA A 599 -19.03 30.87 25.61
C ALA A 599 -18.99 31.90 24.47
N LYS A 600 -19.88 32.90 24.49
CA LYS A 600 -19.70 34.13 23.71
C LYS A 600 -18.74 35.05 24.47
N LEU A 601 -17.62 35.37 23.82
CA LEU A 601 -16.63 36.34 24.30
C LEU A 601 -17.28 37.72 24.49
N PRO A 602 -16.98 38.46 25.56
CA PRO A 602 -17.13 39.91 25.57
C PRO A 602 -16.09 40.50 24.61
N SER A 603 -16.53 41.40 23.74
CA SER A 603 -15.63 42.23 22.94
C SER A 603 -14.72 43.06 23.84
N VAL A 604 -13.41 43.02 23.59
CA VAL A 604 -12.48 44.11 23.93
C VAL A 604 -11.92 44.64 22.64
#